data_AF-A0A8T3TEM0-F1
#
_entry.id   AF-A0A8T3TEM0-F1
#
_cell.length_a   1.000
_cell.length_b   1.000
_cell.length_c   1.000
_cell.angle_alpha   90.00
_cell.angle_beta   90.00
_cell.angle_gamma   90.00
#
_symmetry.space_group_name_H-M   'P 1'
#
loop_
_entity.id
_entity.type
_entity.pdbx_description
1 polymer ?
#
loop_
_entity_poly.entity_id
_entity_poly.type
_entity_poly.pdbx_seq_one_letter_code
_entity_poly.pdbx_strand_id
1 'polypeptide(L)'
;MSTEASPEVARLDDRTVAPLVPHRDGRSHKGSHGTLIIVAGSIDHLGAALLATEAAVRAGSGLVCLALPASLQPLAAGRVPEAVTMGLPERAPMEVDPAAAAAAILGRSADALLLGPGLRPGEATAALVLALLA
;
A
#
# COMPACT_ATOMS: atom_id res chain seq x y z
N MET A 1 -34.50 -0.83 -26.78
CA MET A 1 -34.19 0.53 -26.29
C MET A 1 -33.73 0.40 -24.86
N SER A 2 -32.42 0.26 -24.68
CA SER A 2 -31.79 0.19 -23.36
C SER A 2 -31.64 1.62 -22.85
N THR A 3 -32.20 1.92 -21.68
CA THR A 3 -32.05 3.20 -20.99
C THR A 3 -30.59 3.33 -20.55
N GLU A 4 -29.78 4.12 -21.25
CA GLU A 4 -28.45 4.52 -20.78
C GLU A 4 -28.63 5.37 -19.51
N ALA A 5 -28.21 4.81 -18.36
CA ALA A 5 -28.10 5.57 -17.14
C ALA A 5 -27.04 6.66 -17.35
N SER A 6 -27.44 7.94 -17.30
CA SER A 6 -26.49 9.05 -17.33
C SER A 6 -25.55 8.95 -16.12
N PRO A 7 -24.24 9.21 -16.26
CA PRO A 7 -23.31 9.10 -15.15
C PRO A 7 -23.66 10.13 -14.07
N GLU A 8 -23.69 9.69 -12.82
CA GLU A 8 -23.85 10.57 -11.67
C GLU A 8 -22.52 11.33 -11.47
N VAL A 9 -22.53 12.63 -11.74
CA VAL A 9 -21.34 13.49 -11.64
C VAL A 9 -21.46 14.36 -10.38
N ALA A 10 -20.49 14.25 -9.48
CA ALA A 10 -20.37 15.09 -8.29
C ALA A 10 -19.11 15.97 -8.36
N ARG A 11 -19.24 17.26 -8.01
CA ARG A 11 -18.11 18.18 -7.87
C ARG A 11 -17.52 18.05 -6.46
N LEU A 12 -16.22 17.82 -6.38
CA LEU A 12 -15.48 17.89 -5.12
C LEU A 12 -15.06 19.35 -4.84
N ASP A 13 -15.50 19.88 -3.71
CA ASP A 13 -15.04 21.13 -3.09
C ASP A 13 -14.86 20.96 -1.58
N ASP A 14 -14.30 21.97 -0.90
CA ASP A 14 -14.00 21.91 0.54
C ASP A 14 -15.19 21.48 1.40
N ARG A 15 -16.42 21.88 1.04
CA ARG A 15 -17.62 21.53 1.81
C ARG A 15 -17.99 20.06 1.66
N THR A 16 -17.68 19.48 0.51
CA THR A 16 -17.91 18.05 0.24
C THR A 16 -16.79 17.16 0.79
N VAL A 17 -15.56 17.68 0.90
CA VAL A 17 -14.39 16.90 1.36
C VAL A 17 -14.18 17.01 2.86
N ALA A 18 -14.41 18.18 3.48
CA ALA A 18 -14.18 18.38 4.92
C ALA A 18 -14.87 17.34 5.83
N PRO A 19 -16.11 16.88 5.54
CA PRO A 19 -16.75 15.83 6.35
C PRO A 19 -16.09 14.44 6.24
N LEU A 20 -15.27 14.19 5.20
CA LEU A 20 -14.58 12.92 4.99
C LEU A 20 -13.29 12.83 5.83
N VAL A 21 -12.77 13.95 6.33
CA VAL A 21 -11.55 13.96 7.14
C VAL A 21 -11.88 13.41 8.54
N PRO A 22 -11.22 12.33 9.00
CA PRO A 22 -11.56 11.70 10.26
C PRO A 22 -11.19 12.58 11.46
N HIS A 23 -12.07 12.61 12.47
CA HIS A 23 -11.75 13.22 13.76
C HIS A 23 -10.74 12.36 14.54
N ARG A 24 -9.78 13.01 15.21
CA ARG A 24 -8.76 12.33 16.04
C ARG A 24 -8.98 12.65 17.51
N ASP A 25 -9.34 11.65 18.31
CA ASP A 25 -9.42 11.78 19.78
C ASP A 25 -8.03 12.10 20.35
N GLY A 26 -7.93 13.05 21.28
CA GLY A 26 -6.67 13.38 21.96
C GLY A 26 -6.06 12.23 22.78
N ARG A 27 -6.83 11.18 23.08
CA ARG A 27 -6.36 9.95 23.75
C ARG A 27 -6.07 8.79 22.79
N SER A 28 -6.14 9.04 21.48
CA SER A 28 -5.86 8.02 20.46
C SER A 28 -4.39 7.63 20.42
N HIS A 29 -4.10 6.44 19.89
CA HIS A 29 -2.74 5.95 19.69
C HIS A 29 -2.53 5.49 18.24
N LYS A 30 -1.33 5.01 17.90
CA LYS A 30 -1.00 4.54 16.54
C LYS A 30 -1.99 3.50 16.01
N GLY A 31 -2.40 2.53 16.82
CA GLY A 31 -3.41 1.54 16.43
C GLY A 31 -4.83 2.09 16.21
N SER A 32 -5.14 3.33 16.64
CA SER A 32 -6.48 3.92 16.48
C SER A 32 -6.72 4.48 15.07
N HIS A 33 -5.67 4.64 14.26
CA HIS A 33 -5.72 5.29 12.94
C HIS A 33 -5.36 4.32 11.81
N GLY A 34 -5.56 3.03 12.06
CA GLY A 34 -5.33 1.97 11.10
C GLY A 34 -3.86 1.61 10.87
N THR A 35 -3.67 0.40 10.38
CA THR A 35 -2.41 -0.17 9.91
C THR A 35 -2.52 -0.42 8.41
N LEU A 36 -1.68 0.25 7.62
CA LEU A 36 -1.60 0.09 6.18
C LEU A 36 -0.35 -0.71 5.81
N ILE A 37 -0.53 -1.75 5.00
CA ILE A 37 0.57 -2.39 4.28
C ILE A 37 0.55 -1.91 2.83
N ILE A 38 1.70 -1.49 2.31
CA ILE A 38 1.89 -1.06 0.93
C ILE A 38 2.81 -2.06 0.26
N VAL A 39 2.30 -2.85 -0.69
CA VAL A 39 3.07 -3.78 -1.49
C VAL A 39 3.44 -3.10 -2.81
N ALA A 40 4.67 -2.63 -2.89
CA ALA A 40 5.10 -1.69 -3.91
C ALA A 40 6.59 -1.80 -4.23
N GLY A 41 6.96 -1.29 -5.40
CA GLY A 41 8.34 -1.09 -5.80
C GLY A 41 8.92 -2.21 -6.67
N SER A 42 9.80 -1.76 -7.55
CA SER A 42 10.71 -2.57 -8.37
C SER A 42 11.99 -1.76 -8.56
N ILE A 43 13.02 -2.37 -9.13
CA ILE A 43 14.32 -1.72 -9.28
C ILE A 43 14.25 -0.35 -9.97
N ASP A 44 13.45 -0.25 -11.03
CA ASP A 44 13.31 0.98 -11.81
C ASP A 44 12.24 1.93 -11.24
N HIS A 45 11.41 1.46 -10.31
CA HIS A 45 10.23 2.21 -9.83
C HIS A 45 10.15 2.29 -8.30
N LEU A 46 11.29 2.23 -7.59
CA LEU A 46 11.32 2.40 -6.15
C LEU A 46 10.73 3.75 -5.70
N GLY A 47 10.88 4.80 -6.51
CA GLY A 47 10.30 6.12 -6.23
C GLY A 47 8.77 6.10 -6.07
N ALA A 48 8.06 5.28 -6.84
CA ALA A 48 6.60 5.15 -6.72
C ALA A 48 6.19 4.56 -5.36
N ALA A 49 6.94 3.57 -4.87
CA ALA A 49 6.73 2.99 -3.56
C ALA A 49 6.98 4.01 -2.43
N LEU A 50 8.06 4.79 -2.54
CA LEU A 50 8.40 5.82 -1.56
C LEU A 50 7.35 6.94 -1.51
N LEU A 51 6.89 7.43 -2.66
CA LEU A 51 5.84 8.45 -2.75
C LEU A 51 4.52 7.98 -2.13
N ALA A 52 4.10 6.74 -2.42
CA ALA A 52 2.90 6.16 -1.83
C ALA A 52 3.03 6.02 -0.30
N THR A 53 4.21 5.61 0.16
CA THR A 53 4.52 5.46 1.59
C THR A 53 4.49 6.81 2.31
N GLU A 54 5.14 7.83 1.75
CA GLU A 54 5.15 9.19 2.28
C GLU A 54 3.74 9.80 2.30
N ALA A 55 2.96 9.60 1.24
CA ALA A 55 1.57 10.03 1.17
C ALA A 55 0.70 9.37 2.27
N ALA A 56 0.88 8.07 2.52
CA ALA A 56 0.14 7.36 3.56
C ALA A 56 0.46 7.86 4.98
N VAL A 57 1.75 8.15 5.25
CA VAL A 57 2.19 8.75 6.51
C VAL A 57 1.57 10.14 6.66
N ARG A 58 1.66 10.99 5.63
CA ARG A 58 1.09 12.34 5.64
C ARG A 58 -0.43 12.38 5.75
N ALA A 59 -1.12 11.40 5.17
CA ALA A 59 -2.57 11.23 5.31
C ALA A 59 -3.00 10.87 6.73
N GLY A 60 -2.05 10.50 7.60
CA GLY A 60 -2.28 10.27 9.02
C GLY A 60 -2.55 8.83 9.40
N SER A 61 -2.22 7.87 8.54
CA SER A 61 -2.26 6.43 8.84
C SER A 61 -1.44 6.15 10.10
N GLY A 62 -2.01 5.37 11.01
CA GLY A 62 -1.41 5.15 12.32
C GLY A 62 -0.13 4.34 12.29
N LEU A 63 -0.09 3.30 11.45
CA LEU A 63 1.08 2.50 11.13
C LEU A 63 1.15 2.30 9.62
N VAL A 64 2.33 2.52 9.05
CA VAL A 64 2.59 2.30 7.61
C VAL A 64 3.74 1.31 7.48
N CYS A 65 3.51 0.24 6.74
CA CYS A 65 4.51 -0.78 6.42
C CYS A 65 4.69 -0.84 4.89
N LEU A 66 5.87 -0.48 4.40
CA LEU A 66 6.24 -0.68 3.02
C LEU A 66 6.83 -2.09 2.84
N ALA A 67 6.07 -2.94 2.18
CA ALA A 67 6.46 -4.27 1.74
C ALA A 67 6.99 -4.22 0.30
N LEU A 68 8.23 -4.64 0.10
CA LEU A 68 8.92 -4.57 -1.18
C LEU A 68 9.85 -5.79 -1.33
N PRO A 69 10.35 -6.13 -2.53
CA PRO A 69 11.32 -7.22 -2.70
C PRO A 69 12.50 -7.05 -1.73
N ALA A 70 12.89 -8.13 -1.02
CA ALA A 70 13.89 -8.03 0.06
C ALA A 70 15.21 -7.40 -0.39
N SER A 71 15.64 -7.67 -1.63
CA SER A 71 16.84 -7.06 -2.21
C SER A 71 16.77 -5.53 -2.32
N LEU A 72 15.58 -4.93 -2.35
CA LEU A 72 15.36 -3.48 -2.43
C LEU A 72 15.19 -2.82 -1.05
N GLN A 73 14.96 -3.60 0.01
CA GLN A 73 14.71 -3.07 1.36
C GLN A 73 15.82 -2.12 1.84
N PRO A 74 17.13 -2.40 1.66
CA PRO A 74 18.19 -1.49 2.08
C PRO A 74 18.18 -0.14 1.36
N LEU A 75 17.67 -0.10 0.12
CA LEU A 75 17.57 1.14 -0.67
C LEU A 75 16.39 2.02 -0.21
N ALA A 76 15.34 1.39 0.31
CA ALA A 76 14.16 2.06 0.85
C ALA A 76 14.33 2.45 2.32
N ALA A 77 15.09 1.67 3.09
CA ALA A 77 15.30 1.88 4.51
C ALA A 77 15.81 3.29 4.79
N GLY A 78 15.15 4.01 5.71
CA GLY A 78 15.51 5.36 6.11
C GLY A 78 15.09 6.47 5.14
N ARG A 79 14.51 6.16 3.96
CA ARG A 79 13.99 7.18 3.04
C ARG A 79 12.70 7.83 3.55
N VAL A 80 11.83 7.03 4.18
CA VAL A 80 10.65 7.48 4.92
C VAL A 80 10.78 6.91 6.33
N PRO A 81 11.43 7.63 7.27
CA PRO A 81 11.82 7.07 8.57
C PRO A 81 10.63 6.69 9.47
N GLU A 82 9.46 7.26 9.24
CA GLU A 82 8.22 6.95 9.95
C GLU A 82 7.63 5.59 9.54
N ALA A 83 7.95 5.11 8.35
CA ALA A 83 7.43 3.87 7.82
C ALA A 83 8.34 2.68 8.20
N VAL A 84 7.70 1.58 8.57
CA VAL A 84 8.39 0.30 8.71
C VAL A 84 8.62 -0.28 7.31
N THR A 85 9.75 -0.94 7.09
CA THR A 85 10.01 -1.68 5.85
C THR A 85 9.93 -3.18 6.10
N MET A 86 9.46 -3.91 5.11
CA MET A 86 9.36 -5.36 5.14
C MET A 86 9.90 -5.93 3.82
N GLY A 87 11.01 -6.68 3.90
CA GLY A 87 11.51 -7.44 2.78
C GLY A 87 10.61 -8.64 2.49
N LEU A 88 10.05 -8.70 1.30
CA LEU A 88 9.25 -9.83 0.82
C LEU A 88 10.17 -10.97 0.35
N PRO A 89 9.80 -12.23 0.61
CA PRO A 89 10.52 -13.39 0.09
C PRO A 89 10.67 -13.34 -1.44
N GLU A 90 11.83 -13.76 -1.93
CA GLU A 90 12.22 -13.69 -3.35
C GLU A 90 12.64 -15.07 -3.86
N ARG A 91 12.32 -15.38 -5.13
CA ARG A 91 12.85 -16.54 -5.85
C ARG A 91 14.21 -16.27 -6.46
N ALA A 92 14.38 -15.02 -6.90
CA ALA A 92 15.61 -14.45 -7.41
C ALA A 92 15.64 -12.96 -7.03
N PRO A 93 16.80 -12.29 -7.02
CA PRO A 93 16.86 -10.88 -6.67
C PRO A 93 15.86 -10.03 -7.47
N MET A 94 15.04 -9.24 -6.77
CA MET A 94 13.99 -8.37 -7.33
C MET A 94 12.81 -9.13 -7.98
N GLU A 95 12.69 -10.43 -7.71
CA GLU A 95 11.60 -11.29 -8.15
C GLU A 95 10.95 -11.97 -6.94
N VAL A 96 9.84 -11.37 -6.51
CA VAL A 96 9.07 -11.82 -5.33
C VAL A 96 8.50 -13.22 -5.57
N ASP A 97 8.63 -14.11 -4.58
CA ASP A 97 7.87 -15.35 -4.55
C ASP A 97 6.41 -15.05 -4.20
N PRO A 98 5.44 -15.28 -5.10
CA PRO A 98 4.05 -14.89 -4.86
C PRO A 98 3.42 -15.55 -3.64
N ALA A 99 3.66 -16.85 -3.44
CA ALA A 99 3.00 -17.62 -2.39
C ALA A 99 3.62 -17.29 -1.03
N ALA A 100 4.96 -17.25 -0.95
CA ALA A 100 5.66 -16.91 0.29
C ALA A 100 5.44 -15.44 0.67
N ALA A 101 5.39 -14.52 -0.30
CA ALA A 101 5.07 -13.12 -0.04
C ALA A 101 3.63 -12.93 0.42
N ALA A 102 2.66 -13.59 -0.22
CA ALA A 102 1.27 -13.56 0.24
C ALA A 102 1.16 -14.06 1.69
N ALA A 103 1.77 -15.20 2.01
CA ALA A 103 1.78 -15.73 3.38
C ALA A 103 2.43 -14.75 4.37
N ALA A 104 3.54 -14.11 3.99
CA ALA A 104 4.20 -13.12 4.84
C ALA A 104 3.32 -11.87 5.07
N ILE A 105 2.64 -11.37 4.03
CA ILE A 105 1.74 -10.20 4.10
C ILE A 105 0.51 -10.53 4.95
N LEU A 106 -0.17 -11.64 4.65
CA LEU A 106 -1.39 -12.08 5.34
C LEU A 106 -1.12 -12.52 6.77
N GLY A 107 0.12 -12.90 7.10
CA GLY A 107 0.56 -13.16 8.47
C GLY A 107 0.65 -11.92 9.35
N ARG A 108 0.43 -10.72 8.83
CA ARG A 108 0.42 -9.45 9.59
C ARG A 108 -0.98 -8.89 9.68
N SER A 109 -1.31 -8.33 10.84
CA SER A 109 -2.54 -7.55 11.01
C SER A 109 -2.42 -6.22 10.26
N ALA A 110 -3.38 -5.95 9.37
CA ALA A 110 -3.54 -4.69 8.66
C ALA A 110 -5.03 -4.38 8.47
N ASP A 111 -5.38 -3.10 8.49
CA ASP A 111 -6.73 -2.60 8.24
C ASP A 111 -6.94 -2.30 6.75
N ALA A 112 -5.84 -2.04 6.02
CA ALA A 112 -5.86 -1.80 4.60
C ALA A 112 -4.58 -2.32 3.92
N LEU A 113 -4.71 -2.65 2.64
CA LEU A 113 -3.63 -3.06 1.76
C LEU A 113 -3.64 -2.21 0.49
N LEU A 114 -2.51 -1.59 0.17
CA LEU A 114 -2.27 -0.96 -1.13
C LEU A 114 -1.33 -1.84 -1.93
N LEU A 115 -1.72 -2.20 -3.15
CA LEU A 115 -0.94 -3.06 -4.05
C LEU A 115 -0.79 -2.35 -5.40
N GLY A 116 0.43 -2.29 -5.94
CA GLY A 116 0.64 -1.84 -7.32
C GLY A 116 1.68 -0.76 -7.56
N PRO A 117 1.86 0.29 -6.71
CA PRO A 117 2.77 1.38 -7.03
C PRO A 117 4.20 0.89 -7.36
N GLY A 118 4.61 1.03 -8.61
CA GLY A 118 5.93 0.59 -9.07
C GLY A 118 6.14 -0.93 -9.13
N LEU A 119 5.10 -1.76 -9.00
CA LEU A 119 5.19 -3.19 -9.31
C LEU A 119 5.31 -3.39 -10.83
N ARG A 120 6.14 -4.35 -11.24
CA ARG A 120 6.24 -4.73 -12.66
C ARG A 120 5.09 -5.68 -13.03
N PRO A 121 4.45 -5.53 -14.19
CA PRO A 121 3.55 -6.55 -14.71
C PRO A 121 4.29 -7.87 -14.93
N GLY A 122 3.62 -9.00 -14.66
CA GLY A 122 4.18 -10.32 -14.88
C GLY A 122 3.37 -11.41 -14.17
N GLU A 123 3.65 -12.66 -14.49
CA GLU A 123 2.96 -13.82 -13.92
C GLU A 123 3.10 -13.88 -12.40
N ALA A 124 4.29 -13.61 -11.87
CA ALA A 124 4.54 -13.57 -10.43
C ALA A 124 3.69 -12.50 -9.72
N THR A 125 3.62 -11.29 -10.29
CA THR A 125 2.80 -10.21 -9.72
C THR A 125 1.32 -10.53 -9.82
N ALA A 126 0.85 -11.08 -10.95
CA ALA A 126 -0.54 -11.51 -11.08
C ALA A 126 -0.89 -12.61 -10.06
N ALA A 127 -0.02 -13.60 -9.88
CA ALA A 127 -0.19 -14.65 -8.89
C ALA A 127 -0.23 -14.10 -7.45
N LEU A 128 0.61 -13.11 -7.13
CA LEU A 128 0.61 -12.45 -5.82
C LEU A 128 -0.70 -11.69 -5.59
N VAL A 129 -1.15 -10.92 -6.58
CA VAL A 129 -2.42 -10.19 -6.52
C VAL A 129 -3.57 -11.17 -6.26
N LEU A 130 -3.65 -12.26 -7.02
CA LEU A 130 -4.70 -13.26 -6.86
C LEU A 130 -4.64 -13.94 -5.48
N ALA A 131 -3.43 -14.26 -4.99
CA ALA A 131 -3.26 -14.87 -3.67
C ALA A 131 -3.64 -13.94 -2.50
N LEU A 132 -3.60 -12.62 -2.70
CA LEU A 132 -4.02 -11.63 -1.69
C LEU A 132 -5.52 -11.31 -1.74
N LEU A 133 -6.21 -11.70 -2.82
CA LEU A 133 -7.65 -11.49 -3.00
C LEU A 133 -8.50 -12.75 -2.68
N ALA A 134 -7.87 -13.91 -2.57
CA ALA A 134 -8.50 -15.20 -2.28
C ALA A 134 -8.78 -15.38 -0.78
#